data_AF-A0A957UC97-F1
#
_entry.id   AF-A0A957UC97-F1
#
_cell.length_a   1.000
_cell.length_b   1.000
_cell.length_c   1.000
_cell.angle_alpha   90.00
_cell.angle_beta   90.00
_cell.angle_gamma   90.00
#
_symmetry.space_group_name_H-M   'P 1'
#
loop_
_entity.id
_entity.type
_entity.pdbx_description
1 polymer ?
#
loop_
_entity_poly.entity_id
_entity_poly.type
_entity_poly.pdbx_seq_one_letter_code
_entity_poly.pdbx_strand_id
1 'polypeptide(L)'
;MNWGFDLLLEHTEDGYRATVQDSPAGQAVRAFDLPFRPREQHAAVQRLLAEAGDDERERDAQFALARELGGRLFDTIFAGPILALWQESWRRAYEAR
;
A
#
# COMPACT_ATOMS: atom_id res chain seq x y z
N MET A 1 5.85 2.78 -24.69
CA MET A 1 6.75 2.78 -23.52
C MET A 1 5.87 2.48 -22.31
N ASN A 2 6.14 1.42 -21.55
CA ASN A 2 5.36 1.09 -20.36
C ASN A 2 5.86 1.99 -19.21
N TRP A 3 4.96 2.72 -18.55
CA TRP A 3 5.23 3.56 -17.37
C TRP A 3 4.59 2.99 -16.09
N GLY A 4 3.97 1.82 -16.20
CA GLY A 4 3.31 1.14 -15.09
C GLY A 4 4.30 0.66 -14.04
N PHE A 5 3.81 0.53 -12.82
CA PHE A 5 4.50 -0.12 -11.73
C PHE A 5 3.54 -1.17 -11.16
N ASP A 6 3.65 -2.38 -11.69
CA ASP A 6 2.70 -3.44 -11.40
C ASP A 6 3.16 -4.17 -10.14
N LEU A 7 2.42 -3.98 -9.06
CA LEU A 7 2.72 -4.54 -7.74
C LEU A 7 1.70 -5.61 -7.36
N LEU A 8 2.17 -6.84 -7.22
CA LEU A 8 1.38 -7.95 -6.69
C LEU A 8 1.61 -8.08 -5.18
N LEU A 9 0.51 -8.17 -4.42
CA LEU A 9 0.52 -8.49 -2.99
C LEU A 9 -0.09 -9.85 -2.76
N GLU A 10 0.62 -10.71 -2.04
CA GLU A 10 0.20 -12.08 -1.76
C GLU A 10 0.25 -12.34 -0.25
N HIS A 11 -0.72 -13.09 0.25
CA HIS A 11 -0.65 -13.69 1.57
C HIS A 11 0.01 -15.07 1.44
N THR A 12 0.95 -15.36 2.33
CA THR A 12 1.79 -16.56 2.36
C THR A 12 1.73 -17.22 3.73
N GLU A 13 2.31 -18.41 3.89
CA GLU A 13 2.35 -19.10 5.19
C GLU A 13 3.10 -18.30 6.26
N ASP A 14 4.13 -17.54 5.86
CA ASP A 14 5.01 -16.78 6.76
C ASP A 14 4.70 -15.28 6.82
N GLY A 15 3.50 -14.85 6.38
CA GLY A 15 3.11 -13.44 6.33
C GLY A 15 2.76 -12.98 4.92
N TYR A 16 3.28 -11.85 4.47
CA TYR A 16 2.93 -11.28 3.16
C TYR A 16 4.15 -11.12 2.26
N ARG A 17 3.89 -11.12 0.95
CA ARG A 17 4.89 -10.91 -0.08
C ARG A 17 4.43 -9.83 -1.05
N ALA A 18 5.33 -8.89 -1.32
CA ALA A 18 5.19 -7.88 -2.37
C ALA A 18 6.13 -8.23 -3.53
N THR A 19 5.60 -8.24 -4.75
CA THR A 19 6.34 -8.56 -5.98
C THR A 19 6.08 -7.48 -7.03
N VAL A 20 7.12 -6.79 -7.46
CA VAL A 20 7.07 -5.93 -8.65
C VAL A 20 7.12 -6.84 -9.88
N GLN A 21 6.01 -6.95 -10.59
CA GLN A 21 5.85 -7.83 -11.75
C GLN A 21 6.35 -7.17 -13.04
N ASP A 22 6.02 -5.89 -13.24
CA ASP A 22 6.50 -5.11 -14.37
C ASP A 22 6.78 -3.68 -13.92
N SER A 23 7.96 -3.17 -14.25
CA SER A 23 8.29 -1.77 -14.09
C SER A 23 9.44 -1.36 -15.01
N PRO A 24 9.53 -0.08 -15.41
CA PRO A 24 10.68 0.46 -16.14
C PRO A 24 12.01 0.26 -15.43
N ALA A 25 12.02 0.15 -14.11
CA ALA A 25 13.22 0.03 -13.28
C ALA A 25 13.65 -1.42 -13.05
N GLY A 26 12.82 -2.40 -13.41
CA GLY A 26 13.06 -3.83 -13.18
C GLY A 26 12.04 -4.46 -12.22
N GLN A 27 12.45 -5.54 -11.56
CA GLN A 27 11.60 -6.36 -10.70
C GLN A 27 12.25 -6.54 -9.32
N ALA A 28 11.44 -6.72 -8.29
CA ALA A 28 11.89 -7.08 -6.95
C ALA A 28 10.80 -7.83 -6.20
N VAL A 29 11.23 -8.61 -5.21
CA VAL A 29 10.37 -9.32 -4.27
C VAL A 29 10.79 -8.96 -2.86
N ARG A 30 9.82 -8.78 -1.97
CA ARG A 30 10.06 -8.56 -0.54
C ARG A 30 8.97 -9.17 0.31
N ALA A 31 9.37 -9.91 1.35
CA ALA A 31 8.47 -10.34 2.41
C ALA A 31 8.23 -9.19 3.41
N PHE A 32 7.03 -9.14 3.99
CA PHE A 32 6.67 -8.18 5.03
C PHE A 32 5.55 -8.74 5.92
N ASP A 33 5.46 -8.22 7.15
CA ASP A 33 4.34 -8.43 8.06
C ASP A 33 3.39 -7.24 8.00
N LEU A 34 2.10 -7.46 8.26
CA LEU A 34 1.17 -6.33 8.40
C LEU A 34 1.59 -5.44 9.58
N PRO A 35 1.51 -4.11 9.43
CA PRO A 35 1.88 -3.20 10.50
C PRO A 35 0.82 -3.12 11.62
N PHE A 36 -0.12 -4.07 11.69
CA PHE A 36 -1.27 -4.04 12.60
C PHE A 36 -1.34 -5.32 13.42
N ARG A 37 -1.79 -5.21 14.66
CA ARG A 37 -2.19 -6.39 15.43
C ARG A 37 -3.54 -6.91 14.92
N PRO A 38 -3.83 -8.22 14.99
CA PRO A 38 -5.09 -8.77 14.46
C PRO A 38 -6.37 -8.07 14.98
N ARG A 39 -6.39 -7.70 16.27
CA ARG A 39 -7.53 -6.98 16.88
C ARG A 39 -7.68 -5.55 16.36
N GLU A 40 -6.56 -4.87 16.16
CA GLU A 40 -6.50 -3.50 15.63
C GLU A 40 -7.01 -3.48 14.20
N GLN A 41 -6.55 -4.43 13.37
CA GLN A 41 -7.00 -4.59 11.99
C GLN A 41 -8.51 -4.83 11.91
N HIS A 42 -9.06 -5.72 12.72
CA HIS A 42 -10.48 -6.02 12.69
C HIS A 42 -11.33 -4.78 13.03
N ALA A 43 -11.00 -4.07 14.11
CA ALA A 43 -11.73 -2.87 14.51
C ALA A 43 -11.63 -1.75 13.46
N ALA A 44 -10.44 -1.56 12.88
CA ALA A 44 -10.19 -0.61 11.81
C ALA A 44 -11.05 -0.90 10.57
N VAL A 45 -11.08 -2.15 10.10
CA VAL A 45 -11.87 -2.56 8.93
C VAL A 45 -13.36 -2.35 9.17
N GLN A 46 -13.88 -2.73 10.34
CA GLN A 46 -15.29 -2.52 10.67
C GLN A 46 -15.67 -1.03 10.61
N ARG A 47 -14.82 -0.15 11.14
CA ARG A 47 -15.08 1.28 11.14
C ARG A 47 -14.99 1.91 9.76
N LEU A 48 -14.09 1.42 8.90
CA LEU A 48 -13.99 1.86 7.50
C LEU A 48 -15.18 1.39 6.63
N LEU A 49 -15.77 0.25 6.95
CA LEU A 49 -16.93 -0.30 6.22
C LEU A 49 -18.28 0.22 6.72
N ALA A 50 -18.31 0.88 7.87
CA ALA A 50 -19.54 1.44 8.42
C ALA A 50 -20.11 2.54 7.51
N GLU A 51 -21.42 2.54 7.31
CA GLU A 51 -22.09 3.61 6.57
C GLU A 51 -22.18 4.87 7.44
N ALA A 52 -21.45 5.92 7.08
CA ALA A 52 -21.52 7.21 7.78
C ALA A 52 -22.78 8.03 7.43
N GLY A 53 -23.45 7.70 6.32
CA GLY A 53 -24.60 8.46 5.82
C GLY A 53 -24.27 9.96 5.68
N ASP A 54 -25.18 10.81 6.15
CA ASP A 54 -25.04 12.27 6.13
C ASP A 54 -24.17 12.81 7.29
N ASP A 55 -23.68 11.98 8.21
CA ASP A 55 -22.81 12.42 9.32
C ASP A 55 -21.40 12.79 8.82
N GLU A 56 -21.16 14.09 8.67
CA GLU A 56 -19.88 14.64 8.24
C GLU A 56 -18.73 14.33 9.20
N ARG A 57 -19.00 14.30 10.51
CA ARG A 57 -17.95 14.02 11.50
C ARG A 57 -17.49 12.57 11.42
N GLU A 58 -18.41 11.64 11.21
CA GLU A 58 -18.05 10.23 11.02
C GLU A 58 -17.29 10.03 9.71
N ARG A 59 -17.72 10.67 8.60
CA ARG A 59 -16.97 10.63 7.33
C ARG A 59 -15.55 11.16 7.47
N ASP A 60 -15.37 12.29 8.14
CA ASP A 60 -14.04 12.87 8.39
C ASP A 60 -13.18 11.93 9.24
N ALA A 61 -13.76 11.32 10.27
CA ALA A 61 -13.07 10.36 11.11
C ALA A 61 -12.66 9.09 10.36
N GLN A 62 -13.52 8.59 9.46
CA GLN A 62 -13.20 7.47 8.56
C GLN A 62 -12.09 7.84 7.58
N PHE A 63 -12.11 9.05 7.01
CA PHE A 63 -11.07 9.52 6.12
C PHE A 63 -9.70 9.62 6.83
N ALA A 64 -9.69 10.18 8.05
CA ALA A 64 -8.48 10.26 8.87
C ALA A 64 -7.93 8.85 9.19
N LEU A 65 -8.82 7.92 9.55
CA LEU A 65 -8.45 6.52 9.80
C LEU A 65 -7.89 5.84 8.54
N ALA A 66 -8.55 6.01 7.39
CA ALA A 66 -8.09 5.46 6.12
C ALA A 66 -6.70 6.00 5.74
N ARG A 67 -6.46 7.30 5.97
CA ARG A 67 -5.18 7.93 5.72
C ARG A 67 -4.07 7.39 6.62
N GLU A 68 -4.35 7.20 7.91
CA GLU A 68 -3.40 6.63 8.86
C GLU A 68 -3.01 5.19 8.49
N LEU A 69 -4.02 4.34 8.27
CA LEU A 69 -3.82 2.93 7.92
C LEU A 69 -3.13 2.79 6.57
N GLY A 70 -3.56 3.56 5.58
CA GLY A 70 -2.97 3.62 4.25
C GLY A 70 -1.51 4.05 4.30
N GLY A 71 -1.16 5.04 5.13
CA GLY A 71 0.23 5.46 5.35
C GLY A 71 1.09 4.35 5.91
N ARG A 72 0.63 3.67 6.98
CA ARG A 72 1.36 2.55 7.59
C ARG A 72 1.55 1.38 6.63
N LEU A 73 0.52 1.05 5.84
CA LEU A 73 0.59 0.03 4.80
C LEU A 73 1.59 0.42 3.71
N PHE A 74 1.54 1.67 3.24
CA PHE A 74 2.46 2.19 2.24
C PHE A 74 3.90 2.08 2.73
N ASP A 75 4.21 2.61 3.91
CA ASP A 75 5.57 2.57 4.48
C ASP A 75 6.09 1.14 4.66
N THR A 76 5.19 0.22 5.01
CA THR A 76 5.52 -1.20 5.20
C THR A 76 5.80 -1.90 3.89
N ILE A 77 5.03 -1.65 2.83
CA ILE A 77 5.15 -2.30 1.52
C ILE A 77 6.27 -1.66 0.70
N PHE A 78 6.27 -0.33 0.58
CA PHE A 78 7.25 0.47 -0.13
C PHE A 78 8.47 0.75 0.75
N ALA A 79 9.21 -0.32 1.04
CA ALA A 79 10.49 -0.25 1.72
C ALA A 79 11.55 -1.06 0.98
N GLY A 80 12.82 -0.70 1.22
CA GLY A 80 13.97 -1.40 0.64
C GLY A 80 13.89 -1.47 -0.90
N PRO A 81 14.06 -2.66 -1.51
CA PRO A 81 14.09 -2.80 -2.98
C PRO A 81 12.84 -2.29 -3.69
N ILE A 82 11.66 -2.43 -3.08
CA ILE A 82 10.39 -1.99 -3.67
C ILE A 82 10.37 -0.46 -3.78
N LEU A 83 10.79 0.25 -2.73
CA LEU A 83 10.85 1.72 -2.72
C LEU A 83 11.86 2.24 -3.74
N ALA A 84 13.03 1.61 -3.83
CA ALA A 84 14.07 1.99 -4.78
C ALA A 84 13.58 1.88 -6.23
N LEU A 85 12.90 0.77 -6.57
CA LEU A 85 12.33 0.58 -7.91
C LEU A 85 11.18 1.54 -8.19
N TRP A 86 10.35 1.84 -7.20
CA TRP A 86 9.27 2.82 -7.34
C TRP A 86 9.81 4.20 -7.69
N GLN A 87 10.80 4.68 -6.94
CA GLN A 87 11.44 5.98 -7.17
C GLN A 87 12.13 6.06 -8.55
N GLU A 88 12.85 5.00 -8.93
CA GLU A 88 13.52 4.93 -10.23
C GLU A 88 12.54 4.85 -11.39
N SER A 89 11.44 4.10 -11.25
CA SER A 89 10.38 4.03 -12.26
C SER A 89 9.72 5.39 -12.47
N TRP A 90 9.47 6.11 -11.38
CA TRP A 90 8.95 7.48 -11.42
C TRP A 90 9.90 8.45 -12.11
N ARG A 91 11.21 8.39 -11.79
CA ARG A 91 12.22 9.23 -12.42
C ARG A 91 12.24 9.02 -13.94
N ARG A 92 12.24 7.76 -14.40
CA ARG A 92 12.19 7.39 -15.82
C ARG A 92 10.92 7.87 -16.51
N ALA A 93 9.77 7.73 -15.85
CA ALA A 93 8.50 8.19 -16.39
C ALA A 93 8.44 9.71 -16.54
N TYR A 94 9.09 10.46 -15.63
CA TYR A 94 9.17 11.90 -15.71
C TYR A 94 10.14 12.40 -16.78
N GLU A 95 11.30 11.75 -16.92
CA GLU A 95 12.34 12.11 -17.91
C GLU A 95 11.93 11.85 -19.36
N ALA A 96 11.00 10.92 -19.58
CA ALA A 96 10.52 10.57 -20.90
C ALA A 96 9.28 11.35 -21.35
N ARG A 97 8.90 12.36 -20.57
CA ARG A 97 7.82 13.30 -20.88
C ARG A 97 8.35 14.51 -21.64
#